data_AF-A0A1Z8Z4P2-F1
#
_entry.id   AF-A0A1Z8Z4P2-F1
#
_cell.length_a   1.000
_cell.length_b   1.000
_cell.length_c   1.000
_cell.angle_alpha   90.00
_cell.angle_beta   90.00
_cell.angle_gamma   90.00
#
_symmetry.space_group_name_H-M   'P 1'
#
loop_
_entity.id
_entity.type
_entity.pdbx_description
1 polymer ?
#
loop_
_entity_poly.entity_id
_entity_poly.type
_entity_poly.pdbx_seq_one_letter_code
_entity_poly.pdbx_strand_id
1 'polypeptide(L)'
;MSGNLVNSEILPIIKTCKEKIREGISENIMEIVLDFSKVEKVDTSAVVLVIEMERLVRNHFSLSPEGQRPKIVLSYLPANLSALLDIYSLSGSLCVHQ
;
A
#
# COMPACT_ATOMS: atom_id res chain seq x y z
N MET A 1 19.15 -5.73 -2.83
CA MET A 1 19.08 -4.28 -2.52
C MET A 1 18.02 -4.12 -1.45
N SER A 2 18.42 -3.64 -0.27
CA SER A 2 17.51 -3.19 0.78
C SER A 2 17.15 -1.72 0.56
N GLY A 3 16.02 -1.27 1.10
CA GLY A 3 15.51 0.10 0.89
C GLY A 3 14.95 0.71 2.17
N ASN A 4 14.79 2.03 2.18
CA ASN A 4 14.17 2.75 3.30
C ASN A 4 12.83 3.35 2.85
N LEU A 5 11.85 3.31 3.76
CA LEU A 5 10.59 4.04 3.63
C LEU A 5 10.65 5.27 4.52
N VAL A 6 11.49 6.22 4.12
CA VAL A 6 11.66 7.51 4.80
C VAL A 6 11.26 8.64 3.86
N ASN A 7 10.94 9.80 4.41
CA ASN A 7 10.39 10.95 3.66
C ASN A 7 11.20 11.30 2.38
N SER A 8 12.53 11.19 2.40
CA SER A 8 13.37 11.47 1.23
C SER A 8 13.22 10.48 0.07
N GLU A 9 12.79 9.25 0.35
CA GLU A 9 12.72 8.14 -0.62
C GLU A 9 11.28 7.73 -0.95
N ILE A 10 10.29 8.25 -0.22
CA ILE A 10 8.89 7.79 -0.31
C ILE A 10 8.23 8.12 -1.64
N LEU A 11 8.46 9.31 -2.21
CA LEU A 11 7.75 9.78 -3.40
C LEU A 11 8.08 8.96 -4.67
N PRO A 12 9.36 8.66 -4.98
CA PRO A 12 9.71 7.76 -6.07
C PRO A 12 9.10 6.36 -5.89
N ILE A 13 9.15 5.82 -4.66
CA ILE A 13 8.61 4.49 -4.35
C ILE A 13 7.09 4.47 -4.58
N ILE A 14 6.36 5.49 -4.10
CA ILE A 14 4.92 5.63 -4.36
C ILE A 14 4.64 5.64 -5.86
N LYS A 15 5.41 6.40 -6.64
CA LYS A 15 5.21 6.47 -8.09
C LYS A 15 5.37 5.08 -8.74
N THR A 16 6.47 4.39 -8.44
CA THR A 16 6.75 3.04 -8.97
C THR A 16 5.69 2.03 -8.55
N CYS A 17 5.27 2.03 -7.28
CA CYS A 17 4.21 1.14 -6.80
C CYS A 17 2.88 1.42 -7.51
N LYS A 18 2.50 2.70 -7.70
CA LYS A 18 1.27 3.04 -8.43
C LYS A 18 1.30 2.56 -9.89
N GLU A 19 2.44 2.66 -10.56
CA GLU A 19 2.62 2.14 -11.92
C GLU A 19 2.44 0.62 -11.96
N LYS A 20 3.11 -0.11 -11.06
CA LYS A 20 2.99 -1.57 -10.95
C LYS A 20 1.58 -2.05 -10.60
N ILE A 21 0.89 -1.34 -9.72
CA ILE A 21 -0.51 -1.66 -9.39
C ILE A 21 -1.41 -1.46 -10.60
N ARG A 22 -1.24 -0.39 -11.38
CA ARG A 22 -2.04 -0.17 -12.61
C ARG A 22 -1.80 -1.26 -13.65
N GLU A 23 -0.55 -1.68 -13.84
CA GLU A 23 -0.19 -2.82 -14.69
C GLU A 23 -0.93 -4.09 -14.21
N GLY A 24 -0.80 -4.44 -12.93
CA GLY A 24 -1.48 -5.63 -12.38
C GLY A 24 -3.01 -5.56 -12.46
N ILE A 25 -3.59 -4.37 -12.30
CA ILE A 25 -5.04 -4.17 -12.48
C ILE A 25 -5.45 -4.42 -13.94
N SER A 26 -4.67 -3.93 -14.91
CA SER A 26 -4.95 -4.17 -16.34
C SER A 26 -4.85 -5.66 -16.73
N GLU A 27 -4.10 -6.44 -15.95
CA GLU A 27 -3.97 -7.89 -16.09
C GLU A 27 -5.00 -8.68 -15.26
N ASN A 28 -5.99 -8.01 -14.64
CA ASN A 28 -7.00 -8.62 -13.76
C ASN A 28 -6.40 -9.40 -12.56
N ILE A 29 -5.29 -8.92 -12.00
CA ILE A 29 -4.70 -9.50 -10.79
C ILE A 29 -5.61 -9.24 -9.58
N MET A 30 -5.95 -10.30 -8.85
CA MET A 30 -6.86 -10.27 -7.70
C MET A 30 -6.17 -9.98 -6.35
N GLU A 31 -4.85 -10.10 -6.30
CA GLU A 31 -4.07 -9.90 -5.08
C GLU A 31 -2.79 -9.13 -5.37
N ILE A 32 -2.58 -8.04 -4.64
CA ILE A 32 -1.37 -7.22 -4.71
C ILE A 32 -0.67 -7.33 -3.35
N VAL A 33 0.53 -7.90 -3.36
CA VAL A 33 1.33 -8.05 -2.14
C VAL A 33 2.33 -6.90 -2.04
N LEU A 34 2.23 -6.10 -0.97
CA LEU A 34 3.26 -5.15 -0.56
C LEU A 34 4.18 -5.86 0.43
N ASP A 35 5.35 -6.28 -0.04
CA ASP A 35 6.36 -6.99 0.76
C ASP A 35 7.39 -6.01 1.36
N PHE A 36 7.43 -5.96 2.68
CA PHE A 36 8.33 -5.10 3.46
C PHE A 36 9.58 -5.85 3.99
N SER A 37 9.80 -7.12 3.59
CA SER A 37 10.91 -7.97 4.08
C SER A 37 12.31 -7.39 3.88
N LYS A 38 12.46 -6.45 2.93
CA LYS A 38 13.74 -5.77 2.60
C LYS A 38 13.78 -4.31 3.04
N VAL A 39 12.82 -3.88 3.86
CA VAL A 39 12.76 -2.51 4.38
C VAL A 39 13.52 -2.43 5.69
N GLU A 40 14.61 -1.65 5.69
CA GLU A 40 15.48 -1.52 6.87
C GLU A 40 14.99 -0.44 7.84
N LYS A 41 14.42 0.65 7.30
CA LYS A 41 13.97 1.80 8.07
C LYS A 41 12.62 2.29 7.59
N VAL A 42 11.79 2.70 8.55
CA VAL A 42 10.44 3.23 8.33
C VAL A 42 10.25 4.44 9.25
N ASP A 43 9.80 5.56 8.68
CA ASP A 43 9.31 6.71 9.44
C ASP A 43 7.78 6.89 9.27
N THR A 44 7.23 7.95 9.84
CA THR A 44 5.79 8.23 9.78
C THR A 44 5.29 8.50 8.36
N SER A 45 6.15 8.90 7.43
CA SER A 45 5.81 9.11 6.03
C SER A 45 5.56 7.79 5.29
N ALA A 46 6.06 6.65 5.79
CA ALA A 46 5.80 5.33 5.22
C ALA A 46 4.32 4.94 5.20
N VAL A 47 3.52 5.46 6.14
CA VAL A 47 2.07 5.24 6.18
C VAL A 47 1.44 5.72 4.87
N VAL A 48 1.91 6.86 4.33
CA VAL A 48 1.40 7.47 3.09
C VAL A 48 1.48 6.49 1.92
N LEU A 49 2.53 5.68 1.83
CA LEU A 49 2.64 4.65 0.79
C LEU A 49 1.45 3.69 0.82
N VAL A 50 1.18 3.11 1.99
CA VAL A 50 0.09 2.13 2.17
C VAL A 50 -1.27 2.78 1.88
N ILE A 51 -1.50 4.00 2.38
CA ILE A 51 -2.74 4.75 2.13
C ILE A 51 -2.94 4.97 0.63
N GLU A 52 -1.89 5.41 -0.07
CA GLU A 52 -1.97 5.75 -1.49
C GLU A 52 -2.19 4.50 -2.37
N MET A 53 -1.63 3.35 -1.99
CA MET A 53 -1.89 2.09 -2.70
C MET A 53 -3.34 1.63 -2.48
N GLU A 54 -3.82 1.64 -1.22
CA GLU A 54 -5.21 1.31 -0.88
C GLU A 54 -6.22 2.18 -1.64
N ARG A 55 -5.98 3.50 -1.67
CA ARG A 55 -6.80 4.46 -2.40
C ARG A 55 -6.78 4.21 -3.90
N LEU A 56 -5.62 3.93 -4.49
CA LEU A 56 -5.53 3.63 -5.92
C LEU A 56 -6.39 2.43 -6.29
N VAL A 57 -6.27 1.33 -5.55
CA VAL A 57 -7.06 0.12 -5.78
C VAL A 57 -8.55 0.38 -5.52
N ARG A 58 -8.90 1.17 -4.50
CA ARG A 58 -10.31 1.52 -4.24
C ARG A 58 -10.94 2.29 -5.39
N ASN A 59 -10.26 3.34 -5.86
CA ASN A 59 -10.77 4.26 -6.88
C ASN A 59 -10.89 3.60 -8.26
N HIS A 60 -10.01 2.64 -8.58
CA HIS A 60 -10.06 1.95 -9.86
C HIS A 60 -11.28 1.02 -9.98
N PHE A 61 -11.74 0.44 -8.85
CA PHE A 61 -12.82 -0.57 -8.87
C PHE A 61 -14.20 -0.01 -8.54
N SER A 62 -14.30 1.20 -8.00
CA SER A 62 -15.56 1.97 -8.01
C SER A 62 -16.10 2.25 -9.43
N LEU A 63 -15.32 1.98 -10.47
CA LEU A 63 -15.65 2.19 -11.89
C LEU A 63 -15.80 0.88 -12.70
N SER A 64 -15.54 -0.29 -12.10
CA SER A 64 -15.63 -1.59 -12.80
C SER A 64 -16.99 -2.25 -12.60
N PRO A 65 -17.71 -2.62 -13.67
CA PRO A 65 -19.05 -3.23 -13.59
C PRO A 65 -19.05 -4.65 -12.99
N GLU A 66 -17.88 -5.30 -12.86
CA GLU A 66 -17.75 -6.67 -12.35
C GLU A 66 -17.41 -6.74 -10.84
N GLY A 67 -17.20 -5.59 -10.19
CA GLY A 67 -17.14 -5.45 -8.73
C GLY A 67 -15.98 -6.14 -8.00
N GLN A 68 -15.12 -6.89 -8.70
CA GLN A 68 -14.02 -7.63 -8.09
C GLN A 68 -12.81 -6.73 -7.86
N ARG A 69 -12.64 -6.28 -6.61
CA ARG A 69 -11.52 -5.43 -6.18
C ARG A 69 -10.31 -6.28 -5.78
N PRO A 70 -9.09 -6.00 -6.29
CA PRO A 70 -7.87 -6.62 -5.82
C PRO A 70 -7.69 -6.37 -4.34
N LYS A 71 -7.30 -7.41 -3.61
CA LYS A 71 -6.93 -7.29 -2.21
C LYS A 71 -5.49 -6.80 -2.11
N ILE A 72 -5.23 -5.79 -1.29
CA ILE A 72 -3.86 -5.47 -0.88
C ILE A 72 -3.51 -6.31 0.35
N VAL A 73 -2.39 -7.02 0.27
CA VAL A 73 -1.84 -7.82 1.38
C VAL A 73 -0.51 -7.20 1.80
N LEU A 74 -0.38 -6.85 3.08
CA LEU A 74 0.86 -6.32 3.65
C LEU A 74 1.66 -7.49 4.23
N SER A 75 2.84 -7.78 3.67
CA SER A 75 3.70 -8.88 4.11
C SER A 75 4.95 -8.36 4.81
N TYR A 76 5.33 -9.03 5.91
CA TYR A 76 6.52 -8.68 6.72
C TYR A 76 6.51 -7.22 7.22
N LEU A 77 5.32 -6.71 7.56
CA LEU A 77 5.12 -5.33 7.98
C LEU A 77 5.92 -5.01 9.26
N PRO A 78 6.80 -3.99 9.25
CA PRO A 78 7.53 -3.58 10.45
C PRO A 78 6.58 -3.16 11.57
N ALA A 79 6.88 -3.57 12.81
CA ALA A 79 5.99 -3.35 13.96
C ALA A 79 5.65 -1.87 14.20
N ASN A 80 6.61 -0.97 13.97
CA ASN A 80 6.39 0.47 14.07
C ASN A 80 5.41 0.98 12.99
N LEU A 81 5.48 0.45 11.77
CA LEU A 81 4.53 0.79 10.70
C LEU A 81 3.14 0.23 10.99
N SER A 82 3.05 -0.98 11.54
CA SER A 82 1.78 -1.56 11.99
C SER A 82 1.08 -0.66 13.01
N ALA A 83 1.79 -0.26 14.07
CA ALA A 83 1.23 0.61 15.11
C ALA A 83 0.75 1.96 14.54
N LEU A 84 1.49 2.52 13.57
CA LEU A 84 1.08 3.74 12.88
C LEU A 84 -0.19 3.52 12.04
N LEU A 85 -0.26 2.43 11.27
CA LEU A 85 -1.45 2.11 10.46
C LEU A 85 -2.69 1.87 11.31
N ASP A 86 -2.55 1.26 12.49
CA ASP A 86 -3.67 1.08 13.42
C ASP A 86 -4.24 2.45 13.86
N ILE A 87 -3.37 3.42 14.20
CA ILE A 87 -3.78 4.79 14.54
C ILE A 87 -4.54 5.46 13.39
N TYR A 88 -4.04 5.30 12.15
CA TYR A 88 -4.70 5.87 10.96
C TYR A 88 -5.98 5.12 10.54
N SER A 89 -6.10 3.85 10.90
CA SER A 89 -7.32 3.07 10.67
C SER A 89 -8.43 3.48 11.62
N LEU A 90 -8.07 3.72 12.89
CA LEU A 90 -8.99 4.23 13.92
C LEU A 90 -9.53 5.63 13.58
N SER A 91 -8.81 6.43 12.80
CA SER A 91 -9.28 7.74 12.32
C SER A 91 -10.23 7.67 11.11
N GLY A 92 -10.55 6.47 10.62
CA GLY A 92 -11.38 6.25 9.43
C GLY A 92 -10.65 6.53 8.10
N SER A 93 -9.35 6.82 8.14
CA SER A 93 -8.54 7.13 6.96
C SER A 93 -8.07 5.88 6.22
N LEU A 94 -8.10 4.71 6.88
CA LEU A 94 -7.77 3.41 6.30
C LEU A 94 -8.78 2.34 6.72
N CYS A 95 -9.03 1.39 5.82
CA CYS A 95 -9.65 0.11 6.17
C CYS A 95 -8.53 -0.93 6.16
N VAL A 96 -7.96 -1.22 7.33
CA VAL A 96 -7.01 -2.32 7.49
C VAL A 96 -7.80 -3.52 7.97
N HIS A 97 -7.82 -4.59 7.17
CA HIS A 97 -8.29 -5.89 7.63
C HIS A 97 -7.07 -6.63 8.19
N GLN A 98 -7.09 -6.87 9.50
CA GLN A 98 -6.15 -7.76 10.19
C GLN A 98 -6.43 -9.21 9.81
#